data_AF-A0A1C5ZAS1-F1
#
_entry.id   AF-A0A1C5ZAS1-F1
#
_cell.length_a   1.000
_cell.length_b   1.000
_cell.length_c   1.000
_cell.angle_alpha   90.00
_cell.angle_beta   90.00
_cell.angle_gamma   90.00
#
_symmetry.space_group_name_H-M   'P 1'
#
loop_
_entity.id
_entity.type
_entity.pdbx_description
1 polymer ?
#
loop_
_entity_poly.entity_id
_entity_poly.type
_entity_poly.pdbx_seq_one_letter_code
_entity_poly.pdbx_strand_id
1 'polypeptide(L)'
;MGKQSTRENKTIYQLCREAAGLTRAEASEKMVAVSDSKIEKFEYETQEPTPYDILQMADAYKRPELCNYYCSHKCEIGYRYVPEVEVTDLSNIILETIASLNEINPLTGRLIQIARDGKISDDEMKDFAYISKKLDEISLAIDSLNLWVDKTAGEQGLNLELLNAEKEKLK
;
A
#
# COMPACT_ATOMS: atom_id res chain seq x y z
N MET A 1 32.44 -10.25 4.02
CA MET A 1 31.23 -10.28 4.85
C MET A 1 30.90 -8.84 5.24
N GLY A 2 29.85 -8.26 4.66
CA GLY A 2 29.46 -6.87 4.92
C GLY A 2 28.97 -6.71 6.37
N LYS A 3 29.45 -5.68 7.07
CA LYS A 3 29.03 -5.40 8.45
C LYS A 3 27.56 -4.95 8.47
N GLN A 4 26.74 -5.60 9.29
CA GLN A 4 25.42 -5.08 9.65
C GLN A 4 25.58 -3.77 10.45
N SER A 5 24.72 -2.79 10.19
CA SER A 5 24.81 -1.45 10.77
C SER A 5 24.25 -1.41 12.20
N THR A 6 24.98 -0.76 13.11
CA THR A 6 24.67 -0.64 14.55
C THR A 6 23.93 0.67 14.90
N ARG A 7 23.37 1.38 13.91
CA ARG A 7 22.72 2.68 14.11
C ARG A 7 21.31 2.51 14.72
N GLU A 8 20.92 3.37 15.66
CA GLU A 8 19.60 3.32 16.33
C GLU A 8 18.46 3.88 15.46
N ASN A 9 18.69 4.94 14.68
CA ASN A 9 17.69 5.53 13.76
C ASN A 9 17.87 4.98 12.35
N LYS A 10 17.31 3.79 12.09
CA LYS A 10 17.31 3.15 10.76
C LYS A 10 16.08 3.58 9.97
N THR A 11 16.27 3.91 8.69
CA THR A 11 15.15 4.20 7.79
C THR A 11 14.38 2.93 7.45
N ILE A 12 13.13 3.06 6.97
CA ILE A 12 12.32 1.93 6.50
C ILE A 12 13.07 1.09 5.45
N TYR A 13 13.82 1.74 4.56
CA TYR A 13 14.61 1.06 3.52
C TYR A 13 15.69 0.15 4.12
N GLN A 14 16.37 0.63 5.17
CA GLN A 14 17.38 -0.15 5.86
C GLN A 14 16.75 -1.32 6.62
N LEU A 15 15.66 -1.07 7.34
CA LEU A 15 14.93 -2.08 8.10
C LEU A 15 14.41 -3.20 7.19
N CYS A 16 13.80 -2.86 6.05
CA CYS A 16 13.32 -3.82 5.08
C CYS A 16 14.44 -4.68 4.48
N ARG A 17 15.58 -4.06 4.10
CA ARG A 17 16.74 -4.80 3.57
C ARG A 17 17.31 -5.77 4.61
N GLU A 18 17.48 -5.32 5.85
CA GLU A 18 18.01 -6.15 6.94
C GLU A 18 17.03 -7.27 7.32
N ALA A 19 15.72 -7.01 7.32
CA ALA A 19 14.69 -8.04 7.53
C ALA A 19 14.69 -9.10 6.41
N ALA A 20 15.05 -8.71 5.18
CA ALA A 20 15.28 -9.64 4.07
C ALA A 20 16.62 -10.40 4.17
N GLY A 21 17.44 -10.11 5.18
CA GLY A 21 18.75 -10.75 5.40
C GLY A 21 19.83 -10.34 4.39
N LEU A 22 19.62 -9.26 3.64
CA LEU A 22 20.51 -8.86 2.55
C LEU A 22 21.53 -7.82 3.00
N THR A 23 22.78 -7.96 2.57
CA THR A 23 23.74 -6.85 2.54
C THR A 23 23.42 -5.88 1.41
N ARG A 24 23.99 -4.67 1.43
CA ARG A 24 23.80 -3.70 0.33
C ARG A 24 24.29 -4.24 -1.01
N ALA A 25 25.38 -5.00 -1.03
CA ALA A 25 25.90 -5.62 -2.24
C ALA A 25 24.91 -6.66 -2.79
N GLU A 26 24.44 -7.60 -1.95
CA GLU A 26 23.46 -8.62 -2.37
C GLU A 26 22.12 -8.02 -2.80
N ALA A 27 21.68 -6.95 -2.12
CA ALA A 27 20.50 -6.19 -2.52
C ALA A 27 20.69 -5.55 -3.90
N SER A 28 21.83 -4.90 -4.13
CA SER A 28 22.15 -4.27 -5.41
C SER A 28 22.21 -5.27 -6.56
N GLU A 29 22.72 -6.48 -6.34
CA GLU A 29 22.76 -7.54 -7.35
C GLU A 29 21.35 -8.01 -7.79
N LYS A 30 20.34 -7.81 -6.94
CA LYS A 30 18.93 -8.12 -7.23
C LYS A 30 18.18 -6.98 -7.93
N MET A 31 18.81 -5.83 -8.14
CA MET A 31 18.18 -4.63 -8.68
C MET A 31 18.96 -4.10 -9.88
N VAL A 32 18.26 -3.60 -10.90
CA VAL A 32 18.87 -3.11 -12.15
C VAL A 32 19.39 -1.68 -11.99
N ALA A 33 18.64 -0.80 -11.34
CA ALA A 33 18.96 0.63 -11.27
C ALA A 33 19.53 1.10 -9.93
N VAL A 34 19.52 0.24 -8.92
CA VAL A 34 19.84 0.58 -7.52
C VAL A 34 21.17 -0.06 -7.15
N SER A 35 22.25 0.72 -7.20
CA SER A 35 23.59 0.29 -6.77
C SER A 35 23.73 0.26 -5.25
N ASP A 36 24.71 -0.46 -4.73
CA ASP A 36 25.10 -0.48 -3.32
C ASP A 36 25.29 0.95 -2.74
N SER A 37 25.92 1.83 -3.53
CA SER A 37 26.11 3.25 -3.18
C SER A 37 24.79 4.02 -3.14
N LYS A 38 23.84 3.75 -4.04
CA LYS A 38 22.50 4.35 -3.97
C LYS A 38 21.74 3.89 -2.73
N ILE A 39 21.77 2.59 -2.43
CA ILE A 39 21.14 2.03 -1.22
C ILE A 39 21.68 2.75 0.01
N GLU A 40 23.01 2.90 0.10
CA GLU A 40 23.63 3.64 1.20
C GLU A 40 23.10 5.08 1.30
N LYS A 41 23.00 5.80 0.18
CA LYS A 41 22.48 7.18 0.18
C LYS A 41 21.02 7.27 0.61
N PHE A 42 20.18 6.31 0.20
CA PHE A 42 18.77 6.22 0.60
C PHE A 42 18.66 5.93 2.10
N GLU A 43 19.49 5.04 2.63
CA GLU A 43 19.52 4.69 4.06
C GLU A 43 20.03 5.84 4.94
N TYR A 44 20.91 6.69 4.40
CA TYR A 44 21.39 7.90 5.06
C TYR A 44 20.54 9.14 4.77
N GLU A 45 19.45 9.01 4.01
CA GLU A 45 18.56 10.13 3.62
C GLU A 45 19.30 11.29 2.92
N THR A 46 20.42 10.98 2.28
CA THR A 46 21.22 11.95 1.50
C THR A 46 20.76 12.06 0.05
N GLN A 47 19.94 11.10 -0.38
CA GLN A 47 19.29 11.09 -1.67
C GLN A 47 17.91 10.43 -1.48
N GLU A 48 16.87 11.02 -2.06
CA GLU A 48 15.54 10.40 -2.09
C GLU A 48 15.46 9.38 -3.25
N PRO A 49 14.85 8.20 -3.04
CA PRO A 49 14.64 7.23 -4.09
C PRO A 49 13.55 7.71 -5.07
N THR A 50 13.68 7.34 -6.33
CA THR A 50 12.63 7.54 -7.32
C THR A 50 11.57 6.44 -7.23
N PRO A 51 10.36 6.60 -7.80
CA PRO A 51 9.37 5.52 -7.84
C PRO A 51 9.92 4.23 -8.46
N TYR A 52 10.78 4.34 -9.47
CA TYR A 52 11.40 3.18 -10.11
C TYR A 52 12.45 2.49 -9.23
N ASP A 53 13.15 3.23 -8.36
CA ASP A 53 14.04 2.64 -7.36
C ASP A 53 13.21 1.88 -6.30
N ILE A 54 12.08 2.45 -5.84
CA ILE A 54 11.20 1.83 -4.84
C ILE A 54 10.59 0.52 -5.31
N LEU A 55 10.09 0.47 -6.55
CA LEU A 55 9.54 -0.78 -7.12
C LEU A 55 10.56 -1.92 -7.05
N GLN A 56 11.80 -1.65 -7.46
CA GLN A 56 12.87 -2.65 -7.42
C GLN A 56 13.25 -3.04 -5.98
N MET A 57 13.26 -2.09 -5.05
CA MET A 57 13.53 -2.37 -3.64
C MET A 57 12.43 -3.23 -3.01
N ALA A 58 11.15 -2.93 -3.29
CA ALA A 58 10.01 -3.71 -2.83
C ALA A 58 10.11 -5.17 -3.33
N ASP A 59 10.43 -5.36 -4.61
CA ASP A 59 10.58 -6.68 -5.23
C ASP A 59 11.78 -7.46 -4.70
N ALA A 60 12.92 -6.79 -4.53
CA ALA A 60 14.17 -7.38 -4.05
C ALA A 60 14.06 -7.79 -2.57
N TYR A 61 13.37 -6.98 -1.75
CA TYR A 61 13.23 -7.21 -0.32
C TYR A 61 11.99 -8.04 0.03
N LYS A 62 11.10 -8.31 -0.94
CA LYS A 62 9.78 -8.93 -0.72
C LYS A 62 8.95 -8.13 0.29
N ARG A 63 8.94 -6.81 0.09
CA ARG A 63 8.29 -5.81 0.96
C ARG A 63 7.42 -4.88 0.13
N PRO A 64 6.25 -5.32 -0.37
CA PRO A 64 5.35 -4.47 -1.16
C PRO A 64 4.85 -3.23 -0.39
N GLU A 65 4.85 -3.27 0.94
CA GLU A 65 4.54 -2.13 1.81
C GLU A 65 5.44 -0.92 1.57
N LEU A 66 6.65 -1.09 1.02
CA LEU A 66 7.53 0.01 0.62
C LEU A 66 6.90 0.90 -0.46
N CYS A 67 6.10 0.33 -1.35
CA CYS A 67 5.38 1.09 -2.38
C CYS A 67 4.29 1.95 -1.74
N ASN A 68 3.50 1.37 -0.82
CA ASN A 68 2.47 2.12 -0.10
C ASN A 68 3.10 3.24 0.75
N TYR A 69 4.19 2.96 1.48
CA TYR A 69 4.91 3.96 2.26
C TYR A 69 5.39 5.12 1.38
N TYR A 70 6.05 4.83 0.25
CA TYR A 70 6.52 5.87 -0.65
C TYR A 70 5.36 6.72 -1.20
N CYS A 71 4.26 6.07 -1.62
CA CYS A 71 3.10 6.78 -2.14
C CYS A 71 2.42 7.64 -1.07
N SER A 72 2.28 7.16 0.16
CA SER A 72 1.61 7.87 1.25
C SER A 72 2.47 8.96 1.92
N HIS A 73 3.80 8.88 1.83
CA HIS A 73 4.71 9.79 2.57
C HIS A 73 5.65 10.63 1.71
N LYS A 74 6.00 10.18 0.51
CA LYS A 74 7.10 10.78 -0.29
C LYS A 74 6.63 11.29 -1.65
N CYS A 75 5.69 10.60 -2.29
CA CYS A 75 5.14 11.04 -3.57
C CYS A 75 4.25 12.28 -3.39
N GLU A 76 4.53 13.38 -4.09
CA GLU A 76 3.74 14.62 -3.97
C GLU A 76 2.26 14.46 -4.36
N ILE A 77 2.00 13.59 -5.34
CA ILE A 77 0.63 13.24 -5.75
C ILE A 77 0.04 12.27 -4.74
N GLY A 78 0.78 11.20 -4.43
CA GLY A 78 0.31 10.12 -3.56
C GLY A 78 -0.02 10.61 -2.15
N TYR A 79 0.80 11.48 -1.55
CA TYR A 79 0.62 12.03 -0.20
C TYR A 79 -0.77 12.67 0.00
N ARG A 80 -1.42 13.13 -1.08
CA ARG A 80 -2.75 13.74 -1.02
C ARG A 80 -3.91 12.75 -1.14
N TYR A 81 -3.69 11.59 -1.75
CA TYR A 81 -4.77 10.70 -2.22
C TYR A 81 -4.61 9.24 -1.81
N VAL A 82 -3.39 8.82 -1.42
CA VAL A 82 -3.07 7.44 -1.08
C VAL A 82 -2.93 7.35 0.43
N PRO A 83 -3.82 6.63 1.13
CA PRO A 83 -3.68 6.42 2.55
C PRO A 83 -2.50 5.50 2.86
N GLU A 84 -1.89 5.69 4.02
CA GLU A 84 -1.00 4.68 4.58
C GLU A 84 -1.84 3.48 5.03
N VAL A 85 -1.35 2.28 4.71
CA VAL A 85 -2.07 1.03 4.95
C VAL A 85 -1.21 0.11 5.81
N GLU A 86 -1.73 -0.31 6.96
CA GLU A 86 -1.13 -1.36 7.77
C GLU A 86 -1.76 -2.72 7.43
N VAL A 87 -0.92 -3.70 7.09
CA VAL A 87 -1.40 -5.05 6.80
C VAL A 87 -1.69 -5.79 8.11
N THR A 88 -2.96 -5.96 8.43
CA THR A 88 -3.43 -6.89 9.48
C THR A 88 -3.67 -8.29 8.90
N ASP A 89 -4.11 -9.24 9.72
CA ASP A 89 -4.47 -10.57 9.20
C ASP A 89 -5.73 -10.52 8.32
N LEU A 90 -5.84 -11.48 7.40
CA LEU A 90 -6.95 -11.56 6.46
C LEU A 90 -8.33 -11.53 7.14
N SER A 91 -8.46 -12.13 8.33
CA SER A 91 -9.76 -12.20 9.00
C SER A 91 -10.21 -10.81 9.44
N ASN A 92 -9.30 -10.02 10.02
CA ASN A 92 -9.60 -8.64 10.39
C ASN A 92 -9.95 -7.78 9.18
N ILE A 93 -9.17 -7.87 8.09
CA ILE A 93 -9.44 -7.12 6.85
C ILE A 93 -10.84 -7.44 6.31
N ILE A 94 -11.22 -8.72 6.26
CA ILE A 94 -12.54 -9.13 5.77
C ILE A 94 -13.66 -8.68 6.72
N LEU A 95 -13.46 -8.78 8.04
CA LEU A 95 -14.43 -8.30 9.02
C LEU A 95 -14.66 -6.78 8.91
N GLU A 96 -13.60 -6.00 8.80
CA GLU A 96 -13.68 -4.54 8.60
C GLU A 96 -14.37 -4.20 7.28
N THR A 97 -14.01 -4.89 6.19
CA THR A 97 -14.67 -4.70 4.89
C THR A 97 -16.18 -4.96 4.98
N ILE A 98 -16.59 -6.06 5.61
CA ILE A 98 -18.01 -6.40 5.78
C ILE A 98 -18.71 -5.39 6.69
N ALA A 99 -18.07 -4.95 7.77
CA ALA A 99 -18.63 -3.93 8.66
C ALA A 99 -18.90 -2.63 7.89
N SER A 100 -17.93 -2.12 7.14
CA SER A 100 -18.06 -0.91 6.33
C SER A 100 -19.15 -1.04 5.25
N LEU A 101 -19.25 -2.21 4.59
CA LEU A 101 -20.32 -2.49 3.63
C LEU A 101 -21.71 -2.53 4.28
N ASN A 102 -21.83 -3.08 5.48
CA ASN A 102 -23.10 -3.11 6.20
C ASN A 102 -23.55 -1.71 6.63
N GLU A 103 -22.61 -0.83 6.98
CA GLU A 103 -22.90 0.55 7.33
C GLU A 103 -23.34 1.40 6.13
N ILE A 104 -22.81 1.12 4.93
CA ILE A 104 -23.18 1.88 3.73
C ILE A 104 -24.49 1.40 3.07
N ASN A 105 -24.81 0.10 3.17
CA ASN A 105 -26.01 -0.48 2.58
C ASN A 105 -27.30 0.34 2.85
N PRO A 106 -27.63 0.77 4.08
CA PRO A 106 -28.82 1.57 4.34
C PRO A 106 -28.76 3.00 3.77
N LEU A 107 -27.56 3.51 3.43
CA LEU A 107 -27.35 4.87 2.93
C LEU A 107 -27.51 4.99 1.41
N THR A 108 -27.54 3.86 0.69
CA THR A 108 -27.62 3.80 -0.78
C THR A 108 -28.79 4.61 -1.35
N GLY A 109 -29.97 4.53 -0.73
CA GLY A 109 -31.14 5.31 -1.15
C GLY A 109 -30.93 6.83 -1.00
N ARG A 110 -30.25 7.26 0.06
CA ARG A 110 -29.93 8.68 0.26
C ARG A 110 -28.88 9.15 -0.73
N LEU A 111 -27.86 8.33 -1.02
CA LEU A 111 -26.85 8.65 -2.04
C LEU A 111 -27.48 8.84 -3.43
N ILE A 112 -28.43 7.98 -3.81
CA ILE A 112 -29.17 8.12 -5.08
C ILE A 112 -29.96 9.42 -5.13
N GLN A 113 -30.57 9.84 -4.01
CA GLN A 113 -31.30 11.10 -3.94
C GLN A 113 -30.36 12.30 -4.15
N ILE A 114 -29.23 12.32 -3.44
CA ILE A 114 -28.21 13.38 -3.55
C ILE A 114 -27.64 13.45 -4.97
N ALA A 115 -27.35 12.30 -5.59
CA ALA A 115 -26.74 12.26 -6.92
C ALA A 115 -27.71 12.57 -8.08
N ARG A 116 -29.01 12.72 -7.81
CA ARG A 116 -30.08 12.68 -8.83
C ARG A 116 -29.96 13.78 -9.88
N ASP A 117 -29.59 14.99 -9.48
CA ASP A 117 -29.46 16.15 -10.36
C ASP A 117 -28.01 16.46 -10.75
N GLY A 118 -27.06 15.63 -10.28
CA GLY A 118 -25.63 15.75 -10.50
C GLY A 118 -24.95 16.87 -9.70
N LYS A 119 -25.61 17.47 -8.72
CA LYS A 119 -25.06 18.55 -7.88
C LYS A 119 -25.35 18.26 -6.41
N ILE A 120 -24.37 18.48 -5.55
CA ILE A 120 -24.57 18.35 -4.10
C ILE A 120 -24.92 19.74 -3.56
N SER A 121 -26.12 19.90 -3.01
CA SER A 121 -26.55 21.17 -2.40
C SER A 121 -26.04 21.32 -0.96
N ASP A 122 -26.06 22.55 -0.43
CA ASP A 122 -25.59 22.83 0.94
C ASP A 122 -26.38 22.07 2.01
N ASP A 123 -27.68 21.84 1.79
CA ASP A 123 -28.54 21.06 2.70
C ASP A 123 -28.27 19.53 2.63
N GLU A 124 -27.66 19.05 1.55
CA GLU A 124 -27.23 17.66 1.37
C GLU A 124 -25.82 17.40 1.89
N MET A 125 -25.01 18.46 2.07
CA MET A 125 -23.59 18.37 2.40
C MET A 125 -23.31 17.50 3.63
N LYS A 126 -24.15 17.58 4.66
CA LYS A 126 -23.99 16.79 5.88
C LYS A 126 -24.13 15.28 5.60
N ASP A 127 -25.16 14.91 4.85
CA ASP A 127 -25.41 13.50 4.52
C ASP A 127 -24.36 13.00 3.54
N PHE A 128 -24.00 13.81 2.54
CA PHE A 128 -22.95 13.49 1.59
C PHE A 128 -21.60 13.30 2.27
N ALA A 129 -21.20 14.18 3.19
CA ALA A 129 -19.95 14.06 3.93
C ALA A 129 -19.91 12.78 4.77
N TYR A 130 -21.02 12.41 5.41
CA TYR A 130 -21.12 11.15 6.15
C TYR A 130 -20.97 9.93 5.23
N ILE A 131 -21.68 9.92 4.10
CA ILE A 131 -21.61 8.82 3.12
C ILE A 131 -20.22 8.73 2.48
N SER A 132 -19.62 9.87 2.13
CA SER A 132 -18.26 9.95 1.59
C SER A 132 -17.25 9.34 2.54
N LYS A 133 -17.33 9.68 3.84
CA LYS A 133 -16.45 9.08 4.84
C LYS A 133 -16.59 7.56 4.91
N LYS A 134 -17.82 7.04 4.79
CA LYS A 134 -18.06 5.58 4.76
C LYS A 134 -17.53 4.92 3.50
N LEU A 135 -17.56 5.60 2.36
CA LEU A 135 -16.89 5.15 1.14
C LEU A 135 -15.37 5.12 1.29
N ASP A 136 -14.78 6.13 1.96
CA ASP A 136 -13.33 6.17 2.23
C ASP A 136 -12.90 4.98 3.11
N GLU A 137 -13.69 4.66 4.15
CA GLU A 137 -13.46 3.49 5.02
C GLU A 137 -13.52 2.16 4.23
N ILE A 138 -14.43 2.03 3.25
CA ILE A 138 -14.48 0.87 2.34
C ILE A 138 -13.25 0.82 1.43
N SER A 139 -12.84 1.97 0.86
CA SER A 139 -11.65 2.06 0.01
C SER A 139 -10.41 1.60 0.76
N LEU A 140 -10.23 2.06 2.00
CA LEU A 140 -9.09 1.68 2.85
C LEU A 140 -9.07 0.18 3.13
N ALA A 141 -10.22 -0.43 3.41
CA ALA A 141 -10.32 -1.87 3.64
C ALA A 141 -9.96 -2.68 2.38
N ILE A 142 -10.36 -2.19 1.20
CA ILE A 142 -10.00 -2.79 -0.10
C ILE A 142 -8.49 -2.64 -0.35
N ASP A 143 -7.91 -1.47 -0.11
CA ASP A 143 -6.46 -1.24 -0.27
C ASP A 143 -5.65 -2.13 0.68
N SER A 144 -6.13 -2.33 1.91
CA SER A 144 -5.58 -3.28 2.88
C SER A 144 -5.61 -4.72 2.36
N LEU A 145 -6.73 -5.14 1.76
CA LEU A 145 -6.85 -6.46 1.16
C LEU A 145 -5.88 -6.66 -0.01
N ASN A 146 -5.76 -5.67 -0.90
CA ASN A 146 -4.83 -5.72 -2.03
C ASN A 146 -3.38 -5.85 -1.54
N LEU A 147 -2.99 -5.03 -0.57
CA LEU A 147 -1.64 -5.09 0.01
C LEU A 147 -1.38 -6.43 0.72
N TRP A 148 -2.39 -6.98 1.41
CA TRP A 148 -2.29 -8.32 2.02
C TRP A 148 -2.09 -9.42 0.97
N VAL A 149 -2.80 -9.37 -0.15
CA VAL A 149 -2.65 -10.32 -1.27
C VAL A 149 -1.22 -10.28 -1.81
N ASP A 150 -0.68 -9.09 -2.06
CA ASP A 150 0.68 -8.90 -2.58
C ASP A 150 1.74 -9.41 -1.60
N LYS A 151 1.56 -9.13 -0.29
CA LYS A 151 2.47 -9.60 0.76
C LYS A 151 2.42 -11.13 0.89
N THR A 152 1.23 -11.72 0.90
CA THR A 152 1.04 -13.17 1.06
C THR A 152 1.57 -13.95 -0.13
N ALA A 153 1.51 -13.36 -1.33
CA ALA A 153 2.18 -13.92 -2.50
C ALA A 153 3.71 -13.97 -2.34
N GLY A 154 4.30 -12.96 -1.73
CA GLY A 154 5.74 -12.89 -1.46
C GLY A 154 6.22 -13.78 -0.31
N GLU A 155 5.40 -13.96 0.74
CA GLU A 155 5.79 -14.62 1.99
C GLU A 155 5.22 -16.04 2.17
N GLN A 156 4.01 -16.35 1.67
CA GLN A 156 3.26 -17.57 2.01
C GLN A 156 2.77 -18.38 0.78
N GLY A 157 3.23 -18.04 -0.43
CA GLY A 157 2.98 -18.86 -1.62
C GLY A 157 1.56 -18.80 -2.16
N LEU A 158 0.83 -17.70 -1.93
CA LEU A 158 -0.40 -17.44 -2.68
C LEU A 158 -0.07 -17.46 -4.18
N ASN A 159 -0.75 -18.35 -4.92
CA ASN A 159 -0.51 -18.47 -6.36
C ASN A 159 -1.19 -17.31 -7.10
N LEU A 160 -0.46 -16.20 -7.25
CA LEU A 160 -0.93 -15.01 -7.98
C LEU A 160 -1.23 -15.30 -9.44
N GLU A 161 -0.47 -16.18 -10.10
CA GLU A 161 -0.72 -16.55 -11.49
C GLU A 161 -2.10 -17.20 -11.63
N LEU A 162 -2.42 -18.13 -10.73
CA LEU A 162 -3.74 -18.76 -10.69
C LEU A 162 -4.83 -17.74 -10.33
N LEU A 163 -4.62 -16.91 -9.31
CA LEU A 163 -5.59 -15.89 -8.92
C LEU A 163 -5.91 -14.94 -10.09
N ASN A 164 -4.90 -14.46 -10.80
CA ASN A 164 -5.06 -13.59 -11.95
C ASN A 164 -5.72 -14.32 -13.11
N ALA A 165 -5.34 -15.56 -13.39
CA ALA A 165 -5.97 -16.39 -14.41
C ALA A 165 -7.47 -16.61 -14.13
N GLU A 166 -7.86 -16.84 -12.88
CA GLU A 166 -9.29 -16.95 -12.51
C GLU A 166 -10.01 -15.61 -12.64
N LYS A 167 -9.39 -14.48 -12.29
CA LYS A 167 -9.97 -13.14 -12.49
C LYS A 167 -10.21 -12.84 -13.98
N GLU A 168 -9.30 -13.21 -14.87
CA GLU A 168 -9.46 -12.98 -16.31
C GLU A 168 -10.61 -13.78 -16.92
N LYS A 169 -10.99 -14.94 -16.35
CA LYS A 169 -12.17 -15.72 -16.80
C LYS A 169 -13.51 -15.04 -16.50
N LEU A 170 -13.54 -14.08 -15.57
CA LEU A 170 -14.76 -13.40 -15.12
C LEU A 170 -15.02 -12.09 -15.90
N LYS A 171 -14.12 -11.69 -16.78
CA LYS A 171 -14.27 -10.53 -17.67
C LYS A 171 -15.05 -10.90 -18.93
#